data_AF-A0A938CKV7-F1
#
_entry.id   AF-A0A938CKV7-F1
#
_cell.length_a   1.000
_cell.length_b   1.000
_cell.length_c   1.000
_cell.angle_alpha   90.00
_cell.angle_beta   90.00
_cell.angle_gamma   90.00
#
_symmetry.space_group_name_H-M   'P 1'
#
loop_
_entity.id
_entity.type
_entity.pdbx_description
1 polymer ?
#
loop_
_entity_poly.entity_id
_entity_poly.type
_entity_poly.pdbx_seq_one_letter_code
_entity_poly.pdbx_strand_id
1 'polypeptide(L)'
;TGVKDRGIFDSIYFTDPLGLLIELACYKFEPPTGFTHVDVIHEAHKLRVARGDYNIQEIHLADAIEMLLARRNGTLSADRVAKNPY
;
A
#
# COMPACT_ATOMS: atom_id res chain seq x y z
N THR A 1 12.99 2.57 -21.61
CA THR A 1 12.20 1.81 -20.62
C THR A 1 12.57 2.34 -19.25
N GLY A 2 11.61 2.54 -18.36
CA GLY A 2 11.83 3.19 -17.07
C GLY A 2 10.74 2.80 -16.08
N VAL A 3 10.95 3.12 -14.80
CA VAL A 3 10.02 2.79 -13.72
C VAL A 3 8.66 3.43 -14.01
N LYS A 4 7.60 2.65 -13.79
CA LYS A 4 6.20 3.01 -13.91
C LYS A 4 5.57 2.92 -12.54
N ASP A 5 4.92 4.00 -12.14
CA ASP A 5 4.13 4.04 -10.92
C ASP A 5 2.75 3.42 -11.19
N ARG A 6 2.39 2.40 -10.40
CA ARG A 6 1.09 1.72 -10.44
C ARG A 6 0.27 1.92 -9.17
N GLY A 7 0.67 2.88 -8.33
CA GLY A 7 0.07 3.17 -7.04
C GLY A 7 0.45 2.13 -5.98
N ILE A 8 0.07 0.87 -6.18
CA ILE A 8 0.38 -0.24 -5.26
C ILE A 8 1.78 -0.84 -5.43
N PHE A 9 2.37 -0.70 -6.61
CA PHE A 9 3.69 -1.21 -6.92
C PHE A 9 4.43 -0.30 -7.91
N ASP A 10 5.75 -0.37 -7.90
CA ASP A 10 6.59 0.12 -8.98
C ASP A 10 6.82 -1.00 -9.98
N SER A 11 6.86 -0.68 -11.27
CA SER A 11 7.18 -1.68 -12.29
C SER A 11 8.06 -1.19 -13.42
N ILE A 12 8.74 -2.12 -14.07
CA ILE A 12 9.47 -1.89 -15.31
C ILE A 12 8.97 -2.84 -16.39
N TYR A 13 9.00 -2.35 -17.63
CA TYR A 13 8.62 -3.12 -18.81
C TYR A 13 9.83 -3.34 -19.70
N PHE A 14 9.97 -4.56 -20.20
CA PHE A 14 10.97 -4.92 -21.20
C PHE A 14 10.44 -6.05 -22.08
N THR A 15 10.93 -6.11 -23.31
CA THR A 15 10.58 -7.17 -24.25
C THR A 15 11.69 -8.20 -24.26
N ASP A 16 11.35 -9.47 -24.14
CA ASP A 16 12.32 -10.55 -24.25
C ASP A 16 12.78 -10.75 -25.71
N PRO A 17 13.81 -11.58 -25.97
CA PRO A 17 14.31 -11.82 -27.33
C PRO A 17 13.32 -12.49 -28.28
N LEU A 18 12.24 -13.10 -27.78
CA LEU A 18 11.20 -13.75 -28.58
C LEU A 18 9.99 -12.83 -28.82
N GLY A 19 10.04 -11.58 -28.31
CA GLY A 19 9.01 -10.57 -28.51
C GLY A 19 7.96 -10.49 -27.40
N LEU A 20 8.10 -11.22 -26.29
CA LEU A 20 7.18 -11.16 -25.16
C LEU A 20 7.42 -9.90 -24.33
N LEU A 21 6.39 -9.08 -24.14
CA LEU A 21 6.43 -7.95 -23.20
C LEU A 21 6.26 -8.46 -21.77
N ILE A 22 7.30 -8.26 -20.96
CA ILE A 22 7.36 -8.68 -19.56
C ILE A 22 7.27 -7.45 -18.65
N GLU A 23 6.52 -7.57 -17.56
CA GLU A 23 6.48 -6.61 -16.45
C GLU A 23 7.17 -7.22 -15.22
N LEU A 24 8.16 -6.51 -14.68
CA LEU A 24 8.69 -6.80 -13.35
C LEU A 24 8.14 -5.76 -12.39
N ALA A 25 7.44 -6.20 -11.35
CA ALA A 25 6.77 -5.34 -10.38
C ALA A 25 7.26 -5.62 -8.95
N CYS A 26 7.30 -4.58 -8.12
CA CYS A 26 7.63 -4.65 -6.70
C CYS A 26 6.66 -3.79 -5.88
N TYR A 27 6.09 -4.35 -4.81
CA TYR A 27 5.22 -3.57 -3.93
C TYR A 27 5.98 -2.43 -3.27
N LYS A 28 5.30 -1.28 -3.15
CA LYS A 28 5.83 -0.09 -2.46
C LYS A 28 5.71 -0.16 -0.94
N PHE A 29 5.11 -1.24 -0.41
CA PHE A 29 4.81 -1.41 1.00
C PHE A 29 5.05 -2.86 1.43
N GLU A 30 5.31 -3.04 2.72
CA GLU A 30 5.35 -4.35 3.36
C GLU A 30 4.21 -4.44 4.38
N PRO A 31 3.43 -5.53 4.38
CA PRO A 31 2.36 -5.71 5.35
C PRO A 31 2.92 -5.76 6.77
N PRO A 32 2.20 -5.19 7.74
CA PRO A 32 2.52 -5.43 9.14
C PRO A 32 2.45 -6.93 9.44
N THR A 33 3.30 -7.43 10.35
CA THR A 33 3.33 -8.84 10.76
C THR A 33 1.93 -9.40 10.96
N GLY A 34 1.64 -10.63 10.54
CA GLY A 34 0.33 -11.25 10.72
C GLY A 34 -0.77 -10.74 9.79
N PHE A 35 -0.45 -9.82 8.88
CA PHE A 35 -1.27 -9.46 7.73
C PHE A 35 -0.52 -9.79 6.44
N THR A 36 -1.26 -9.91 5.34
CA THR A 36 -0.76 -10.15 3.99
C THR A 36 -0.91 -8.90 3.12
N HIS A 37 -0.26 -8.88 1.95
CA HIS A 37 -0.48 -7.80 0.97
C HIS A 37 -1.95 -7.69 0.57
N VAL A 38 -2.67 -8.82 0.50
CA VAL A 38 -4.10 -8.84 0.16
C VAL A 38 -4.94 -8.11 1.21
N ASP A 39 -4.64 -8.29 2.50
CA ASP A 39 -5.36 -7.62 3.58
C ASP A 39 -5.23 -6.10 3.48
N VAL A 40 -4.00 -5.62 3.23
CA VAL A 40 -3.71 -4.20 3.05
C VAL A 40 -4.40 -3.65 1.80
N ILE A 41 -4.29 -4.34 0.66
CA ILE A 41 -4.89 -3.91 -0.61
C ILE A 41 -6.41 -3.87 -0.50
N HIS A 42 -7.03 -4.81 0.22
CA HIS A 42 -8.47 -4.85 0.43
C HIS A 42 -8.97 -3.64 1.25
N GLU A 43 -8.32 -3.34 2.38
CA GLU A 43 -8.66 -2.16 3.18
C GLU A 43 -8.36 -0.85 2.42
N ALA A 44 -7.24 -0.78 1.70
CA ALA A 44 -6.90 0.36 0.86
C ALA A 44 -7.93 0.58 -0.26
N HIS A 45 -8.46 -0.50 -0.84
CA HIS A 45 -9.53 -0.42 -1.83
C HIS A 45 -10.80 0.18 -1.24
N LYS A 46 -11.21 -0.23 -0.03
CA LYS A 46 -12.38 0.35 0.65
C LYS A 46 -12.21 1.85 0.89
N LEU A 47 -11.03 2.27 1.36
CA LEU A 47 -10.71 3.68 1.58
C LEU A 47 -10.77 4.49 0.29
N ARG A 48 -10.16 3.97 -0.78
CA ARG A 48 -10.22 4.58 -2.11
C ARG A 48 -11.66 4.74 -2.60
N VAL A 49 -12.51 3.71 -2.49
CA VAL A 49 -13.94 3.80 -2.86
C VAL A 49 -14.63 4.90 -2.07
N ALA A 50 -14.45 4.90 -0.74
CA ALA A 50 -15.10 5.86 0.15
C ALA A 50 -14.68 7.31 -0.15
N ARG A 51 -13.46 7.51 -0.63
CA ARG A 51 -12.93 8.82 -1.05
C ARG A 51 -13.31 9.23 -2.47
N GLY A 52 -13.83 8.29 -3.26
CA GLY A 52 -14.15 8.54 -4.68
C GLY A 52 -12.90 8.64 -5.57
N ASP A 53 -11.76 8.14 -5.10
CA ASP A 53 -10.50 8.24 -5.82
C ASP A 53 -10.40 7.24 -6.97
N TYR A 54 -9.77 7.67 -8.05
CA TYR A 54 -9.67 6.91 -9.30
C TYR A 54 -8.96 5.56 -9.11
N ASN A 55 -7.86 5.55 -8.35
CA ASN A 55 -7.04 4.37 -8.10
C ASN A 55 -6.46 4.39 -6.67
N ILE A 56 -5.94 3.23 -6.23
CA ILE A 56 -5.23 3.14 -4.95
C ILE A 56 -3.94 3.96 -5.07
N GLN A 57 -3.62 4.69 -4.01
CA GLN A 57 -2.50 5.61 -3.91
C GLN A 57 -1.81 5.35 -2.57
N GLU A 58 -0.60 5.88 -2.39
CA GLU A 58 0.19 5.65 -1.17
C GLU A 58 -0.56 6.03 0.11
N ILE A 59 -1.37 7.10 0.08
CA ILE A 59 -2.21 7.49 1.22
C ILE A 59 -3.22 6.41 1.62
N HIS A 60 -3.80 5.70 0.65
CA HIS A 60 -4.74 4.61 0.92
C HIS A 60 -4.06 3.42 1.58
N LEU A 61 -2.81 3.14 1.18
CA LEU A 61 -2.01 2.06 1.77
C LEU A 61 -1.57 2.41 3.19
N ALA A 62 -1.08 3.63 3.40
CA ALA A 62 -0.69 4.11 4.71
C ALA A 62 -1.86 4.02 5.71
N ASP A 63 -3.01 4.58 5.34
CA ASP A 63 -4.21 4.56 6.18
C ASP A 63 -4.74 3.13 6.41
N ALA A 64 -4.68 2.25 5.40
CA ALA A 64 -5.07 0.86 5.54
C ALA A 64 -4.18 0.11 6.55
N ILE A 65 -2.86 0.30 6.47
CA ILE A 65 -1.90 -0.29 7.41
C ILE A 65 -2.17 0.21 8.83
N GLU A 66 -2.37 1.52 9.01
CA GLU A 66 -2.72 2.08 10.31
C GLU A 66 -4.01 1.49 10.88
N MET A 67 -5.06 1.38 10.06
CA MET A 67 -6.34 0.80 10.47
C MET A 67 -6.20 -0.68 10.86
N LEU A 68 -5.47 -1.49 10.09
CA LEU A 68 -5.22 -2.89 10.40
C LEU A 68 -4.42 -3.05 11.71
N LEU A 69 -3.39 -2.23 11.90
CA LEU A 69 -2.62 -2.20 13.13
C LEU A 69 -3.46 -1.75 14.33
N ALA A 70 -4.30 -0.72 14.18
CA ALA A 70 -5.17 -0.23 15.25
C ALA A 70 -6.23 -1.25 15.66
N ARG A 71 -6.78 -2.02 14.71
CA ARG A 71 -7.74 -3.10 14.99
C ARG A 71 -7.10 -4.25 15.76
N ARG A 72 -5.86 -4.63 15.40
CA ARG A 72 -5.16 -5.76 16.04
C ARG A 72 -4.53 -5.38 17.37
N ASN A 73 -3.83 -4.25 17.41
CA ASN A 73 -3.02 -3.87 18.56
C ASN A 73 -3.83 -2.99 19.50
N GLY A 74 -4.19 -3.55 20.65
CA GLY A 74 -4.52 -2.75 21.82
C GLY A 74 -3.36 -1.82 22.16
N THR A 75 -3.68 -0.60 22.58
CA THR A 75 -2.70 0.38 23.05
C THR A 75 -2.74 0.44 24.56
N LEU A 76 -1.57 0.57 25.19
CA LEU A 76 -1.47 0.87 26.62
C LEU A 76 -1.61 2.38 26.90
N SER A 77 -1.57 3.22 25.86
CA SER A 77 -1.82 4.66 25.94
C SER A 77 -3.20 5.00 25.37
N ALA A 78 -3.98 5.79 26.10
CA ALA A 78 -5.23 6.36 25.60
C ALA A 78 -5.02 7.50 24.59
N ASP A 79 -3.83 8.11 24.58
CA ASP A 79 -3.45 9.21 23.70
C ASP A 79 -2.49 8.71 22.61
N ARG A 80 -2.89 8.89 21.34
CA ARG A 80 -2.15 8.45 20.15
C ARG A 80 -1.90 9.59 19.17
N VAL A 81 -2.16 10.83 19.58
CA VAL A 81 -2.00 11.99 18.70
C VAL A 81 -0.50 12.25 18.48
N ALA A 82 -0.13 12.64 17.27
CA ALA A 82 1.23 13.08 16.97
C ALA A 82 1.69 14.12 18.01
N LYS A 83 2.82 13.85 18.67
CA LYS A 83 3.40 14.74 19.67
C LYS A 83 4.44 15.63 19.01
N ASN A 84 4.61 16.84 19.55
CA ASN A 84 5.65 17.74 19.09
C ASN A 84 7.03 17.08 19.36
N PRO A 85 7.82 16.78 18.33
CA PRO A 85 9.10 16.09 18.49
C PRO A 85 10.24 17.02 18.95
N TYR A 86 9.96 18.32 19.17
CA TYR A 86 10.91 19.35 19.61
C TYR A 86 10.38 20.16 20.79
#